data_AF-A0A496QHX0-F1
#
_entry.id   AF-A0A496QHX0-F1
#
_cell.length_a   1.000
_cell.length_b   1.000
_cell.length_c   1.000
_cell.angle_alpha   90.00
_cell.angle_beta   90.00
_cell.angle_gamma   90.00
#
_symmetry.space_group_name_H-M   'P 1'
#
loop_
_entity.id
_entity.type
_entity.pdbx_description
1 polymer ?
#
loop_
_entity_poly.entity_id
_entity_poly.type
_entity_poly.pdbx_seq_one_letter_code
_entity_poly.pdbx_strand_id
1 'polypeptide(L)'
;MKRIALVSTPWPLFSRPSIQLGTLKAYLGTQFPNMEVAAHHFYLKVAETIGYSLYQIISERTWLAETVYAALLFPERLEHIEKVFCKEASGNPLVRKAGLKTLAAQVKKVSDAFIDSTDWGAFGLAGFSVCLCQLTSAFYFVKRIKQRFPDLSIVIGGSMFAVESTRNLFQVFPQVDFVVNGEGELPLSRLVRHLRDSQSHEEIPPIPGIISQKATSNDTPVSFSQMETLSNLPAPDYDDYFNLLKTFSPRKTFFPTLSAEISRGCWWRRSQGAAKYSGCAFCNLNLQWSGYRSKNPLQVISEIDNLTTKHKILSVAFMDNLLPMKESEDIFAGLGKLSKDFSLFAEIRATTPRHILEAMQVAGTHEVQIGIEALSTRLLKKLNKGTTAIQNLEIMKHCEELGIANVSNLILHFPGSDLMDVEETLRNLEFALPFRPLRFVHFWLGLGSPVWQDPRAFGIKAVFNHPNYAAIFPPHVFSSMSFMIQAYRGKLGLQKKIWQPVKKKVRVWKKGYAELHKGPLRTPILSFRDGLDFLIIRQKRVGAEPSMHRLVGTSRAIYLFCQRHRSLKRILAHFPEIAEDRIVPFLRMMVDKRLMFEENGRYLSLAIPVIPTGRRPHTIES
;
A
#
# COMPACT_ATOMS: atom_id res chain seq x y z
N MET A 1 -18.72 -25.76 -19.96
CA MET A 1 -17.42 -25.13 -19.63
C MET A 1 -16.57 -26.06 -18.76
N LYS A 2 -15.29 -26.31 -19.12
CA LYS A 2 -14.39 -27.19 -18.34
C LYS A 2 -13.17 -26.48 -17.72
N ARG A 3 -12.78 -25.31 -18.23
CA ARG A 3 -11.62 -24.55 -17.74
C ARG A 3 -11.92 -23.05 -17.65
N ILE A 4 -11.28 -22.38 -16.71
CA ILE A 4 -11.29 -20.92 -16.54
C ILE A 4 -9.85 -20.40 -16.51
N ALA A 5 -9.61 -19.30 -17.22
CA ALA A 5 -8.37 -18.56 -17.12
C ALA A 5 -8.55 -17.36 -16.18
N LEU A 6 -7.65 -17.19 -15.23
CA LEU A 6 -7.51 -15.97 -14.42
C LEU A 6 -6.21 -15.29 -14.81
N VAL A 7 -6.26 -14.00 -15.14
CA VAL A 7 -5.15 -13.30 -15.80
C VAL A 7 -4.74 -12.06 -15.01
N SER A 8 -3.43 -11.91 -14.85
CA SER A 8 -2.79 -10.69 -14.34
C SER A 8 -1.77 -10.22 -15.36
N THR A 9 -2.08 -9.11 -16.03
CA THR A 9 -1.20 -8.44 -17.00
C THR A 9 -0.14 -7.61 -16.25
N PRO A 10 0.93 -7.12 -16.90
CA PRO A 10 1.80 -6.11 -16.29
C PRO A 10 0.99 -4.91 -15.76
N TRP A 11 1.34 -4.21 -14.69
CA TRP A 11 2.65 -4.13 -14.06
C TRP A 11 2.69 -4.37 -12.53
N PRO A 12 2.07 -5.43 -11.96
CA PRO A 12 2.30 -5.79 -10.56
C PRO A 12 3.77 -6.02 -10.25
N LEU A 13 4.18 -5.93 -8.98
CA LEU A 13 5.55 -6.26 -8.59
C LEU A 13 5.89 -7.71 -8.98
N PHE A 14 6.87 -7.88 -9.86
CA PHE A 14 7.20 -9.19 -10.43
C PHE A 14 7.55 -10.23 -9.37
N SER A 15 8.14 -9.79 -8.25
CA SER A 15 8.60 -10.63 -7.16
C SER A 15 7.51 -11.06 -6.19
N ARG A 16 6.24 -10.75 -6.47
CA ARG A 16 5.09 -11.15 -5.67
C ARG A 16 4.06 -11.89 -6.55
N PRO A 17 3.54 -13.05 -6.13
CA PRO A 17 2.38 -13.62 -6.77
C PRO A 17 1.16 -12.73 -6.54
N SER A 18 0.26 -12.64 -7.53
CA SER A 18 -1.00 -11.89 -7.40
C SER A 18 -1.89 -12.58 -6.37
N ILE A 19 -2.17 -11.88 -5.27
CA ILE A 19 -3.09 -12.36 -4.25
C ILE A 19 -4.49 -12.55 -4.82
N GLN A 20 -4.93 -11.66 -5.73
CA GLN A 20 -6.25 -11.75 -6.36
C GLN A 20 -6.40 -13.05 -7.13
N LEU A 21 -5.41 -13.41 -7.98
CA LEU A 21 -5.49 -14.66 -8.73
C LEU A 21 -5.44 -15.87 -7.80
N GLY A 22 -4.53 -15.89 -6.83
CA GLY A 22 -4.39 -17.03 -5.93
C GLY A 22 -5.62 -17.27 -5.06
N THR A 23 -6.23 -16.19 -4.52
CA THR A 23 -7.46 -16.30 -3.74
C THR A 23 -8.64 -16.74 -4.61
N LEU A 24 -8.82 -16.16 -5.79
CA LEU A 24 -9.91 -16.55 -6.70
C LEU A 24 -9.75 -17.99 -7.20
N LYS A 25 -8.51 -18.42 -7.53
CA LYS A 25 -8.21 -19.79 -7.94
C LYS A 25 -8.57 -20.78 -6.84
N ALA A 26 -8.07 -20.54 -5.62
CA ALA A 26 -8.37 -21.40 -4.48
C ALA A 26 -9.87 -21.45 -4.19
N TYR A 27 -10.54 -20.29 -4.16
CA TYR A 27 -11.98 -20.22 -3.92
C TYR A 27 -12.79 -20.97 -4.99
N LEU A 28 -12.54 -20.72 -6.27
CA LEU A 28 -13.23 -21.41 -7.36
C LEU A 28 -12.95 -22.92 -7.36
N GLY A 29 -11.73 -23.35 -7.00
CA GLY A 29 -11.38 -24.76 -6.84
C GLY A 29 -12.23 -25.45 -5.77
N THR A 30 -12.54 -24.78 -4.65
CA THR A 30 -13.48 -25.33 -3.64
C THR A 30 -14.91 -25.43 -4.14
N GLN A 31 -15.35 -24.51 -5.00
CA GLN A 31 -16.71 -24.47 -5.53
C GLN A 31 -16.92 -25.45 -6.69
N PHE A 32 -15.85 -25.75 -7.43
CA PHE A 32 -15.88 -26.56 -8.65
C PHE A 32 -14.68 -27.53 -8.71
N PRO A 33 -14.64 -28.59 -7.87
CA PRO A 33 -13.47 -29.47 -7.77
C PRO A 33 -13.03 -30.16 -9.07
N ASN A 34 -13.97 -30.35 -10.01
CA ASN A 34 -13.73 -31.01 -11.30
C ASN A 34 -13.41 -30.03 -12.43
N MET A 35 -13.25 -28.73 -12.13
CA MET A 35 -12.98 -27.69 -13.11
C MET A 35 -11.58 -27.14 -12.91
N GLU A 36 -10.81 -27.05 -14.00
CA GLU A 36 -9.49 -26.47 -13.94
C GLU A 36 -9.57 -24.93 -13.92
N VAL A 37 -8.87 -24.31 -12.96
CA VAL A 37 -8.71 -22.86 -12.90
C VAL A 37 -7.23 -22.53 -13.05
N ALA A 38 -6.85 -22.00 -14.21
CA ALA A 38 -5.47 -21.67 -14.54
C ALA A 38 -5.18 -20.19 -14.21
N ALA A 39 -4.15 -19.91 -13.41
CA ALA A 39 -3.72 -18.55 -13.12
C ALA A 39 -2.53 -18.13 -13.99
N HIS A 40 -2.73 -17.13 -14.85
CA HIS A 40 -1.73 -16.63 -15.78
C HIS A 40 -1.08 -15.32 -15.29
N HIS A 41 0.17 -15.43 -14.84
CA HIS A 41 0.99 -14.33 -14.34
C HIS A 41 1.87 -13.70 -15.44
N PHE A 42 1.25 -13.17 -16.51
CA PHE A 42 1.97 -12.66 -17.69
C PHE A 42 3.02 -11.59 -17.36
N TYR A 43 2.77 -10.82 -16.29
CA TYR A 43 3.70 -9.81 -15.80
C TYR A 43 5.10 -10.34 -15.47
N LEU A 44 5.22 -11.61 -15.05
CA LEU A 44 6.49 -12.22 -14.68
C LEU A 44 7.37 -12.48 -15.92
N LYS A 45 6.78 -12.90 -17.04
CA LYS A 45 7.53 -13.12 -18.29
C LYS A 45 8.00 -11.81 -18.92
N VAL A 46 7.17 -10.76 -18.83
CA VAL A 46 7.56 -9.41 -19.23
C VAL A 46 8.75 -8.93 -18.41
N ALA A 47 8.73 -9.12 -17.08
CA ALA A 47 9.84 -8.74 -16.20
C ALA A 47 11.14 -9.48 -16.54
N GLU A 48 11.05 -10.79 -16.80
CA GLU A 48 12.18 -11.64 -17.22
C GLU A 48 12.79 -11.20 -18.56
N THR A 49 11.96 -10.71 -19.47
CA THR A 49 12.36 -10.27 -20.82
C THR A 49 13.04 -8.90 -20.81
N ILE A 50 12.42 -7.90 -20.17
CA ILE A 50 12.96 -6.51 -20.18
C ILE A 50 14.00 -6.27 -19.08
N GLY A 51 14.11 -7.20 -18.13
CA GLY A 51 15.00 -7.13 -16.98
C GLY A 51 14.30 -6.57 -15.73
N TYR A 52 14.54 -7.23 -14.60
CA TYR A 52 13.86 -6.95 -13.32
C TYR A 52 14.05 -5.52 -12.82
N SER A 53 15.24 -4.94 -12.94
CA SER A 53 15.49 -3.56 -12.51
C SER A 53 14.68 -2.55 -13.31
N LEU A 54 14.61 -2.71 -14.64
CA LEU A 54 13.82 -1.85 -15.51
C LEU A 54 12.33 -2.02 -15.24
N TYR A 55 11.89 -3.27 -15.14
CA TYR A 55 10.52 -3.60 -14.81
C TYR A 55 10.08 -2.95 -13.49
N GLN A 56 10.88 -3.07 -12.43
CA GLN A 56 10.54 -2.52 -11.12
C GLN A 56 10.32 -1.02 -11.18
N ILE A 57 11.23 -0.28 -11.84
CA ILE A 57 11.10 1.18 -12.01
C ILE A 57 9.80 1.55 -12.73
N ILE A 58 9.42 0.81 -13.77
CA ILE A 58 8.18 1.03 -14.53
C ILE A 58 6.95 0.72 -13.66
N SER A 59 6.95 -0.44 -12.99
CA SER A 59 5.82 -0.91 -12.17
C SER A 59 5.45 0.04 -11.03
N GLU A 60 6.42 0.74 -10.46
CA GLU A 60 6.23 1.70 -9.36
C GLU A 60 5.78 3.11 -9.82
N ARG A 61 5.51 3.29 -11.12
CA ARG A 61 5.20 4.58 -11.74
C ARG A 61 4.05 4.44 -12.73
N THR A 62 2.85 4.85 -12.33
CA THR A 62 1.63 4.72 -13.16
C THR A 62 1.80 5.25 -14.57
N TRP A 63 2.33 6.46 -14.75
CA TRP A 63 2.46 7.03 -16.10
C TRP A 63 3.52 6.35 -16.96
N LEU A 64 4.57 5.77 -16.38
CA LEU A 64 5.52 4.93 -17.14
C LEU A 64 4.84 3.61 -17.53
N ALA A 65 4.19 2.93 -16.58
CA ALA A 65 3.50 1.67 -16.83
C ALA A 65 2.41 1.78 -17.91
N GLU A 66 1.54 2.79 -17.79
CA GLU A 66 0.39 2.98 -18.69
C GLU A 66 0.83 3.36 -20.12
N THR A 67 1.93 4.12 -20.29
CA THR A 67 2.38 4.58 -21.61
C THR A 67 2.92 3.46 -22.49
N VAL A 68 3.51 2.40 -21.92
CA VAL A 68 4.12 1.31 -22.69
C VAL A 68 3.08 0.55 -23.51
N TYR A 69 2.00 0.07 -22.88
CA TYR A 69 0.93 -0.63 -23.60
C TYR A 69 -0.02 0.34 -24.33
N ALA A 70 -0.13 1.58 -23.88
CA ALA A 70 -0.85 2.62 -24.64
C ALA A 70 -0.25 2.81 -26.03
N ALA A 71 1.08 2.82 -26.16
CA ALA A 71 1.76 2.95 -27.45
C ALA A 71 1.41 1.82 -28.44
N LEU A 72 1.02 0.65 -27.91
CA LEU A 72 0.58 -0.50 -28.70
C LEU A 72 -0.92 -0.47 -29.01
N LEU A 73 -1.73 0.08 -28.10
CA LEU A 73 -3.19 0.18 -28.26
C LEU A 73 -3.61 1.32 -29.17
N PHE A 74 -2.93 2.45 -29.06
CA PHE A 74 -3.27 3.73 -29.69
C PHE A 74 -2.05 4.28 -30.46
N PRO A 75 -1.58 3.57 -31.51
CA PRO A 75 -0.42 4.02 -32.29
C PRO A 75 -0.63 5.41 -32.92
N GLU A 76 -1.87 5.80 -33.20
CA GLU A 76 -2.25 7.14 -33.68
C GLU A 76 -1.98 8.25 -32.64
N ARG A 77 -1.76 7.88 -31.38
CA ARG A 77 -1.46 8.78 -30.26
C ARG A 77 0.02 8.77 -29.85
N LEU A 78 0.88 8.06 -30.58
CA LEU A 78 2.25 7.73 -30.16
C LEU A 78 3.07 8.96 -29.75
N GLU A 79 3.00 10.06 -30.50
CA GLU A 79 3.75 11.28 -30.17
C GLU A 79 3.36 11.88 -28.81
N HIS A 80 2.07 11.83 -28.47
CA HIS A 80 1.56 12.34 -27.20
C HIS A 80 1.94 11.42 -26.04
N ILE A 81 1.88 10.11 -26.27
CA ILE A 81 2.29 9.08 -25.31
C ILE A 81 3.79 9.17 -25.03
N GLU A 82 4.60 9.35 -26.07
CA GLU A 82 6.06 9.50 -25.97
C GLU A 82 6.46 10.74 -25.16
N LYS A 83 5.75 11.86 -25.31
CA LYS A 83 5.95 13.05 -24.46
C LYS A 83 5.73 12.75 -22.97
N VAL A 84 4.67 12.00 -22.63
CA VAL A 84 4.42 11.59 -21.24
C VAL A 84 5.53 10.66 -20.75
N PHE A 85 5.87 9.64 -21.53
CA PHE A 85 6.93 8.69 -21.17
C PHE A 85 8.28 9.40 -20.92
N CYS A 86 8.72 10.27 -21.83
CA CYS A 86 9.98 11.00 -21.72
C CYS A 86 10.02 11.91 -20.49
N LYS A 87 8.91 12.59 -20.17
CA LYS A 87 8.79 13.42 -18.97
C LYS A 87 8.98 12.60 -17.69
N GLU A 88 8.31 11.46 -17.60
CA GLU A 88 8.35 10.60 -16.42
C GLU A 88 9.68 9.83 -16.31
N ALA A 89 10.32 9.53 -17.45
CA ALA A 89 11.62 8.89 -17.53
C ALA A 89 12.78 9.85 -17.20
N SER A 90 12.57 11.17 -17.21
CA SER A 90 13.63 12.18 -17.09
C SER A 90 14.61 11.97 -15.93
N GLY A 91 14.12 11.48 -14.78
CA GLY A 91 14.91 11.21 -13.59
C GLY A 91 15.58 9.83 -13.53
N ASN A 92 15.44 8.97 -14.55
CA ASN A 92 15.94 7.61 -14.54
C ASN A 92 16.72 7.25 -15.83
N PRO A 93 18.06 7.15 -15.77
CA PRO A 93 18.90 6.84 -16.93
C PRO A 93 18.56 5.50 -17.61
N LEU A 94 18.17 4.48 -16.84
CA LEU A 94 17.85 3.15 -17.35
C LEU A 94 16.61 3.18 -18.24
N VAL A 95 15.54 3.86 -17.80
CA VAL A 95 14.29 4.00 -18.56
C VAL A 95 14.50 4.84 -19.82
N ARG A 96 15.25 5.94 -19.72
CA ARG A 96 15.59 6.78 -20.89
C ARG A 96 16.36 6.00 -21.95
N LYS A 97 17.34 5.21 -21.52
CA LYS A 97 18.13 4.35 -22.42
C LYS A 97 17.28 3.30 -23.10
N ALA A 98 16.31 2.70 -22.40
CA ALA A 98 15.39 1.74 -22.98
C ALA A 98 14.53 2.39 -24.08
N GLY A 99 13.95 3.56 -23.80
CA GLY A 99 13.10 4.29 -24.74
C GLY A 99 11.73 3.62 -24.96
N LEU A 100 10.70 4.41 -25.26
CA LEU A 100 9.33 3.90 -25.37
C LEU A 100 9.18 2.89 -26.52
N LYS A 101 9.69 3.20 -27.71
CA LYS A 101 9.48 2.38 -28.92
C LYS A 101 10.11 0.98 -28.78
N THR A 102 11.36 0.92 -28.35
CA THR A 102 12.07 -0.36 -28.11
C THR A 102 11.38 -1.17 -27.03
N LEU A 103 11.02 -0.53 -25.91
CA LEU A 103 10.33 -1.19 -24.81
C LEU A 103 8.96 -1.70 -25.24
N ALA A 104 8.16 -0.90 -25.95
CA ALA A 104 6.87 -1.29 -26.51
C ALA A 104 7.01 -2.50 -27.45
N ALA A 105 8.02 -2.51 -28.33
CA ALA A 105 8.29 -3.64 -29.23
C ALA A 105 8.67 -4.91 -28.46
N GLN A 106 9.52 -4.80 -27.43
CA GLN A 106 9.90 -5.94 -26.58
C GLN A 106 8.69 -6.51 -25.84
N VAL A 107 7.89 -5.66 -25.17
CA VAL A 107 6.72 -6.13 -24.44
C VAL A 107 5.65 -6.69 -25.38
N LYS A 108 5.48 -6.11 -26.59
CA LYS A 108 4.60 -6.64 -27.63
C LYS A 108 5.00 -8.07 -27.97
N LYS A 109 6.27 -8.29 -28.32
CA LYS A 109 6.78 -9.59 -28.75
C LYS A 109 6.52 -10.67 -27.70
N VAL A 110 6.87 -10.40 -26.44
CA VAL A 110 6.70 -11.39 -25.36
C VAL A 110 5.23 -11.57 -24.97
N SER A 111 4.41 -10.51 -24.97
CA SER A 111 2.98 -10.61 -24.67
C SER A 111 2.26 -11.45 -25.71
N ASP A 112 2.53 -11.18 -26.98
CA ASP A 112 1.95 -11.91 -28.12
C ASP A 112 2.36 -13.38 -28.10
N ALA A 113 3.65 -13.66 -27.92
CA ALA A 113 4.14 -15.03 -27.81
C ALA A 113 3.49 -15.79 -26.65
N PHE A 114 3.26 -15.14 -25.51
CA PHE A 114 2.57 -15.77 -24.39
C PHE A 114 1.10 -16.05 -24.74
N ILE A 115 0.38 -15.06 -25.28
CA ILE A 115 -1.01 -15.22 -25.74
C ILE A 115 -1.11 -16.38 -26.72
N ASP A 116 -0.24 -16.44 -27.72
CA ASP A 116 -0.24 -17.44 -28.78
C ASP A 116 0.14 -18.85 -28.24
N SER A 117 0.90 -18.93 -27.14
CA SER A 117 1.24 -20.21 -26.48
C SER A 117 0.14 -20.77 -25.56
N THR A 118 -0.91 -19.97 -25.28
CA THR A 118 -2.00 -20.38 -24.40
C THR A 118 -3.16 -20.91 -25.23
N ASP A 119 -3.66 -22.09 -24.88
CA ASP A 119 -4.84 -22.69 -25.54
C ASP A 119 -6.13 -22.02 -25.06
N TRP A 120 -6.41 -20.81 -25.55
CA TRP A 120 -7.59 -20.02 -25.17
C TRP A 120 -8.91 -20.71 -25.54
N GLY A 121 -8.92 -21.55 -26.58
CA GLY A 121 -10.12 -22.26 -27.02
C GLY A 121 -10.61 -23.31 -26.02
N ALA A 122 -9.75 -23.75 -25.10
CA ALA A 122 -10.13 -24.67 -24.03
C ALA A 122 -10.83 -23.99 -22.84
N PHE A 123 -10.82 -22.66 -22.76
CA PHE A 123 -11.44 -21.90 -21.68
C PHE A 123 -12.83 -21.41 -22.09
N GLY A 124 -13.78 -21.46 -21.16
CA GLY A 124 -15.09 -20.84 -21.39
C GLY A 124 -15.21 -19.43 -20.82
N LEU A 125 -14.28 -19.03 -19.95
CA LEU A 125 -14.23 -17.71 -19.32
C LEU A 125 -12.79 -17.32 -19.04
N ALA A 126 -12.43 -16.07 -19.34
CA ALA A 126 -11.17 -15.45 -18.94
C ALA A 126 -11.43 -14.22 -18.06
N GLY A 127 -10.98 -14.28 -16.81
CA GLY A 127 -11.12 -13.23 -15.81
C GLY A 127 -9.84 -12.40 -15.63
N PHE A 128 -9.92 -11.08 -15.72
CA PHE A 128 -8.77 -10.18 -15.55
C PHE A 128 -8.85 -9.42 -14.23
N SER A 129 -7.83 -9.55 -13.39
CA SER A 129 -7.65 -8.73 -12.19
C SER A 129 -6.82 -7.49 -12.53
N VAL A 130 -7.45 -6.31 -12.49
CA VAL A 130 -6.87 -5.02 -12.89
C VAL A 130 -6.78 -4.08 -11.69
N CYS A 131 -5.55 -3.82 -11.27
CA CYS A 131 -5.21 -2.83 -10.25
C CYS A 131 -4.59 -1.58 -10.91
N LEU A 132 -4.16 -0.63 -10.07
CA LEU A 132 -3.44 0.56 -10.54
C LEU A 132 -2.23 0.15 -11.39
N CYS A 133 -1.92 0.93 -12.44
CA CYS A 133 -0.86 0.67 -13.41
C CYS A 133 -1.13 -0.49 -14.39
N GLN A 134 -2.34 -1.06 -14.46
CA GLN A 134 -2.64 -2.19 -15.35
C GLN A 134 -3.70 -1.90 -16.41
N LEU A 135 -4.18 -0.65 -16.56
CA LEU A 135 -5.37 -0.39 -17.39
C LEU A 135 -5.08 -0.62 -18.87
N THR A 136 -4.05 0.02 -19.43
CA THR A 136 -3.70 -0.14 -20.85
C THR A 136 -3.16 -1.53 -21.17
N SER A 137 -2.48 -2.20 -20.24
CA SER A 137 -2.03 -3.57 -20.45
C SER A 137 -3.22 -4.55 -20.46
N ALA A 138 -4.18 -4.44 -19.53
CA ALA A 138 -5.36 -5.28 -19.51
C ALA A 138 -6.17 -5.14 -20.81
N PHE A 139 -6.42 -3.91 -21.26
CA PHE A 139 -7.06 -3.64 -22.53
C PHE A 139 -6.29 -4.21 -23.72
N TYR A 140 -4.97 -4.11 -23.73
CA TYR A 140 -4.16 -4.73 -24.76
C TYR A 140 -4.38 -6.24 -24.85
N PHE A 141 -4.24 -6.96 -23.73
CA PHE A 141 -4.41 -8.41 -23.72
C PHE A 141 -5.84 -8.83 -24.10
N VAL A 142 -6.86 -8.18 -23.53
CA VAL A 142 -8.26 -8.47 -23.87
C VAL A 142 -8.52 -8.29 -25.36
N LYS A 143 -8.08 -7.17 -25.96
CA LYS A 143 -8.22 -6.91 -27.40
C LYS A 143 -7.53 -8.00 -28.23
N ARG A 144 -6.31 -8.39 -27.87
CA ARG A 144 -5.52 -9.39 -28.61
C ARG A 144 -6.09 -10.80 -28.52
N ILE A 145 -6.68 -11.15 -27.38
CA ILE A 145 -7.34 -12.44 -27.16
C ILE A 145 -8.66 -12.49 -27.94
N LYS A 146 -9.54 -11.49 -27.78
CA LYS A 146 -10.83 -11.42 -28.51
C LYS A 146 -10.67 -11.35 -30.03
N GLN A 147 -9.56 -10.82 -30.55
CA GLN A 147 -9.24 -10.87 -31.98
C GLN A 147 -9.04 -12.30 -32.52
N ARG A 148 -8.58 -13.24 -31.68
CA ARG A 148 -8.34 -14.64 -32.04
C ARG A 148 -9.49 -15.55 -31.60
N PHE A 149 -10.11 -15.21 -30.47
CA PHE A 149 -11.15 -15.98 -29.80
C PHE A 149 -12.34 -15.05 -29.48
N PRO A 150 -13.13 -14.65 -30.49
CA PRO A 150 -14.20 -13.65 -30.33
C PRO A 150 -15.29 -14.10 -29.36
N ASP A 151 -15.56 -15.40 -29.28
CA ASP A 151 -16.62 -15.99 -28.48
C ASP A 151 -16.22 -16.25 -27.02
N LEU A 152 -14.92 -16.15 -26.68
CA LEU A 152 -14.44 -16.35 -25.32
C LEU A 152 -15.01 -15.26 -24.41
N SER A 153 -15.74 -15.65 -23.37
CA SER A 153 -16.27 -14.68 -22.40
C SER A 153 -15.15 -14.04 -21.58
N ILE A 154 -15.18 -12.72 -21.46
CA ILE A 154 -14.21 -11.90 -20.75
C ILE A 154 -14.92 -11.19 -19.59
N VAL A 155 -14.40 -11.41 -18.39
CA VAL A 155 -14.79 -10.66 -17.19
C VAL A 155 -13.59 -9.89 -16.66
N ILE A 156 -13.79 -8.64 -16.26
CA ILE A 156 -12.73 -7.85 -15.61
C ILE A 156 -13.16 -7.42 -14.21
N GLY A 157 -12.21 -7.26 -13.31
CA GLY A 157 -12.46 -6.79 -11.95
C GLY A 157 -11.19 -6.24 -11.32
N GLY A 158 -11.21 -5.98 -10.02
CA GLY A 158 -10.09 -5.43 -9.27
C GLY A 158 -10.23 -3.94 -8.98
N SER A 159 -9.26 -3.38 -8.26
CA SER A 159 -9.40 -2.09 -7.58
C SER A 159 -9.64 -0.90 -8.50
N MET A 160 -9.35 -1.02 -9.81
CA MET A 160 -9.60 0.03 -10.80
C MET A 160 -11.07 0.21 -11.17
N PHE A 161 -11.91 -0.81 -10.95
CA PHE A 161 -13.30 -0.81 -11.36
C PHE A 161 -14.21 -0.66 -10.15
N ALA A 162 -14.48 0.59 -9.77
CA ALA A 162 -15.61 0.94 -8.91
C ALA A 162 -16.79 1.38 -9.82
N VAL A 163 -18.02 1.36 -9.28
CA VAL A 163 -19.27 1.68 -10.01
C VAL A 163 -19.14 2.88 -10.97
N GLU A 164 -18.56 4.00 -10.51
CA GLU A 164 -18.44 5.21 -11.32
C GLU A 164 -17.52 5.03 -12.56
N SER A 165 -16.51 4.16 -12.47
CA SER A 165 -15.55 3.89 -13.55
C SER A 165 -16.10 2.93 -14.61
N THR A 166 -17.22 2.25 -14.37
CA THR A 166 -17.73 1.19 -15.26
C THR A 166 -18.84 1.66 -16.19
N ARG A 167 -19.43 2.84 -15.96
CA ARG A 167 -20.66 3.30 -16.62
C ARG A 167 -20.61 3.25 -18.15
N ASN A 168 -19.52 3.72 -18.75
CA ASN A 168 -19.34 3.78 -20.20
C ASN A 168 -18.23 2.84 -20.71
N LEU A 169 -17.78 1.92 -19.86
CA LEU A 169 -16.69 1.02 -20.21
C LEU A 169 -17.05 0.15 -21.43
N PHE A 170 -18.26 -0.43 -21.47
CA PHE A 170 -18.70 -1.30 -22.56
C PHE A 170 -18.83 -0.58 -23.91
N GLN A 171 -19.13 0.73 -23.89
CA GLN A 171 -19.19 1.54 -25.12
C GLN A 171 -17.80 1.77 -25.71
N VAL A 172 -16.83 2.02 -24.84
CA VAL A 172 -15.44 2.30 -25.22
C VAL A 172 -14.65 1.03 -25.51
N PHE A 173 -15.01 -0.06 -24.85
CA PHE A 173 -14.27 -1.30 -24.85
C PHE A 173 -15.22 -2.52 -24.91
N PRO A 174 -15.88 -2.74 -26.07
CA PRO A 174 -16.91 -3.77 -26.24
C PRO A 174 -16.36 -5.21 -26.19
N GLN A 175 -15.05 -5.39 -26.12
CA GLN A 175 -14.41 -6.69 -25.97
C GLN A 175 -14.56 -7.28 -24.56
N VAL A 176 -15.04 -6.48 -23.59
CA VAL A 176 -15.32 -6.93 -22.22
C VAL A 176 -16.79 -7.25 -22.10
N ASP A 177 -17.11 -8.48 -21.69
CA ASP A 177 -18.49 -8.94 -21.57
C ASP A 177 -19.07 -8.63 -20.17
N PHE A 178 -18.24 -8.71 -19.13
CA PHE A 178 -18.65 -8.51 -17.74
C PHE A 178 -17.65 -7.69 -16.92
N VAL A 179 -18.16 -6.98 -15.92
CA VAL A 179 -17.34 -6.34 -14.87
C VAL A 179 -17.79 -6.81 -13.49
N VAL A 180 -16.83 -7.14 -12.63
CA VAL A 180 -17.06 -7.41 -11.21
C VAL A 180 -17.00 -6.09 -10.43
N ASN A 181 -18.02 -5.83 -9.61
CA ASN A 181 -18.08 -4.73 -8.66
C ASN A 181 -18.08 -5.27 -7.21
N GLY A 182 -16.97 -5.05 -6.51
CA GLY A 182 -16.72 -5.58 -5.17
C GLY A 182 -15.75 -6.76 -5.19
N GLU A 183 -16.02 -7.79 -4.38
CA GLU A 183 -15.17 -8.98 -4.29
C GLU A 183 -15.53 -9.99 -5.38
N GLY A 184 -14.54 -10.67 -5.96
CA GLY A 184 -14.73 -11.52 -7.13
C GLY A 184 -15.22 -12.94 -6.84
N GLU A 185 -15.08 -13.42 -5.61
CA GLU A 185 -15.36 -14.80 -5.20
C GLU A 185 -16.81 -15.21 -5.50
N LEU A 186 -17.79 -14.48 -4.93
CA LEU A 186 -19.22 -14.76 -5.13
C LEU A 186 -19.69 -14.44 -6.56
N PRO A 187 -19.39 -13.28 -7.16
CA PRO A 187 -19.83 -12.95 -8.52
C PRO A 187 -19.27 -13.92 -9.56
N LEU A 188 -17.97 -14.24 -9.51
CA LEU A 188 -17.37 -15.16 -10.48
C LEU A 188 -17.91 -16.58 -10.32
N SER A 189 -18.04 -17.09 -9.09
CA SER A 189 -18.60 -18.44 -8.91
C SER A 189 -20.04 -18.56 -9.43
N ARG A 190 -20.87 -17.52 -9.24
CA ARG A 190 -22.23 -17.48 -9.80
C ARG A 190 -22.22 -17.38 -11.32
N LEU A 191 -21.37 -16.53 -11.90
CA LEU A 191 -21.23 -16.40 -13.35
C LEU A 191 -20.78 -17.71 -13.99
N VAL A 192 -19.78 -18.38 -13.41
CA VAL A 192 -19.27 -19.67 -13.86
C VAL A 192 -20.33 -20.75 -13.84
N ARG A 193 -21.11 -20.83 -12.75
CA ARG A 193 -22.22 -21.78 -12.65
C ARG A 193 -23.21 -21.57 -13.79
N HIS A 194 -23.60 -20.31 -14.04
CA HIS A 194 -24.52 -19.98 -15.12
C HIS A 194 -23.95 -20.33 -16.50
N LEU A 195 -22.72 -19.93 -16.81
CA LEU A 195 -22.08 -20.23 -18.12
C LEU A 195 -21.79 -21.73 -18.33
N ARG A 196 -21.81 -22.54 -17.27
CA ARG A 196 -21.70 -23.99 -17.36
C ARG A 196 -23.04 -24.65 -17.63
N ASP A 197 -24.09 -24.17 -16.96
CA ASP A 197 -25.42 -24.79 -16.97
C ASP A 197 -26.27 -24.28 -18.16
N SER A 198 -26.00 -23.07 -18.67
CA SER A 198 -26.64 -22.49 -19.86
C SER A 198 -25.73 -22.62 -21.09
N GLN A 199 -26.24 -23.20 -22.19
CA GLN A 199 -25.56 -23.21 -23.50
C GLN A 199 -25.64 -21.85 -24.22
N SER A 200 -26.46 -20.91 -23.74
CA SER A 200 -26.65 -19.58 -24.34
C SER A 200 -26.08 -18.48 -23.44
N HIS A 201 -25.33 -17.57 -24.04
CA HIS A 201 -24.82 -16.34 -23.41
C HIS A 201 -25.90 -15.24 -23.34
N GLU A 202 -27.05 -15.45 -23.99
CA GLU A 202 -27.98 -14.36 -24.26
C GLU A 202 -28.90 -13.98 -23.08
N GLU A 203 -29.04 -14.84 -22.07
CA GLU A 203 -29.90 -14.63 -20.89
C GLU A 203 -29.20 -14.90 -19.56
N ILE A 204 -28.11 -14.17 -19.28
CA ILE A 204 -27.53 -14.17 -17.94
C ILE A 204 -28.46 -13.37 -17.01
N PRO A 205 -29.08 -13.99 -15.99
CA PRO A 205 -29.94 -13.28 -15.05
C PRO A 205 -29.11 -12.25 -14.27
N PRO A 206 -29.75 -11.26 -13.62
CA PRO A 206 -29.03 -10.33 -12.75
C PRO A 206 -28.25 -11.08 -11.64
N ILE A 207 -26.93 -11.14 -11.77
CA ILE A 207 -26.03 -11.71 -10.77
C ILE A 207 -25.49 -10.56 -9.90
N PRO A 208 -25.70 -10.58 -8.57
CA PRO A 208 -25.16 -9.55 -7.70
C PRO A 208 -23.65 -9.39 -7.84
N GLY A 209 -23.19 -8.16 -8.07
CA GLY A 209 -21.78 -7.82 -8.29
C GLY A 209 -21.29 -8.00 -9.73
N ILE A 210 -22.12 -8.48 -10.67
CA ILE A 210 -21.80 -8.53 -12.10
C ILE A 210 -22.52 -7.41 -12.83
N ILE A 211 -21.77 -6.65 -13.62
CA ILE A 211 -22.27 -5.66 -14.56
C ILE A 211 -22.06 -6.21 -15.97
N SER A 212 -23.09 -6.17 -16.80
CA SER A 212 -23.04 -6.53 -18.23
C SER A 212 -23.48 -5.36 -19.09
N GLN A 213 -23.18 -5.43 -20.39
CA GLN A 213 -23.60 -4.41 -21.36
C GLN A 213 -25.13 -4.19 -21.37
N LYS A 214 -25.93 -5.27 -21.35
CA LYS A 214 -27.41 -5.19 -21.29
C LYS A 214 -27.92 -4.56 -19.98
N ALA A 215 -27.23 -4.79 -18.85
CA ALA A 215 -27.63 -4.17 -17.58
C ALA A 215 -27.40 -2.65 -17.59
N THR A 216 -26.34 -2.17 -18.27
CA THR A 216 -26.07 -0.73 -18.39
C THR A 216 -27.05 0.02 -19.30
N SER A 217 -27.70 -0.65 -20.25
CA SER A 217 -28.71 -0.02 -21.12
C SER A 217 -30.07 0.15 -20.45
N ASN A 218 -30.36 -0.64 -19.41
CA ASN A 218 -31.68 -0.70 -18.77
C ASN A 218 -31.78 0.11 -17.46
N ASP A 219 -30.83 1.03 -17.22
CA ASP A 219 -30.72 1.86 -15.99
C ASP A 219 -30.86 1.06 -14.68
N THR A 220 -30.47 -0.22 -14.71
CA THR A 220 -30.59 -1.13 -13.57
C THR A 220 -29.53 -0.75 -12.52
N PRO A 221 -29.89 -0.63 -11.22
CA PRO A 221 -28.93 -0.29 -10.19
C PRO A 221 -27.73 -1.25 -10.21
N VAL A 222 -26.53 -0.68 -10.29
CA VAL A 222 -25.29 -1.46 -10.27
C VAL A 222 -25.20 -2.20 -8.95
N SER A 223 -25.35 -3.52 -9.01
CA SER A 223 -25.28 -4.35 -7.82
C SER A 223 -23.84 -4.49 -7.32
N PHE A 224 -23.68 -4.51 -6.02
CA PHE A 224 -22.41 -4.73 -5.32
C PHE A 224 -22.43 -6.11 -4.68
N SER A 225 -21.28 -6.80 -4.65
CA SER A 225 -21.16 -8.06 -3.92
C SER A 225 -19.85 -8.17 -3.16
N GLN A 226 -19.92 -8.72 -1.97
CA GLN A 226 -18.78 -9.12 -1.16
C GLN A 226 -19.15 -10.35 -0.35
N MET A 227 -18.17 -11.08 0.14
CA MET A 227 -18.38 -12.14 1.13
C MET A 227 -18.88 -11.54 2.45
N GLU A 228 -19.73 -12.25 3.19
CA GLU A 228 -20.19 -11.78 4.50
C GLU A 228 -19.08 -11.87 5.55
N THR A 229 -18.27 -12.93 5.47
CA THR A 229 -17.12 -13.20 6.34
C THR A 229 -15.92 -13.68 5.51
N LEU A 230 -14.72 -13.53 6.07
CA LEU A 230 -13.48 -14.11 5.52
C LEU A 230 -13.17 -15.50 6.12
N SER A 231 -14.02 -15.98 7.02
CA SER A 231 -13.93 -17.34 7.57
C SER A 231 -14.05 -18.37 6.44
N ASN A 232 -13.21 -19.40 6.49
CA ASN A 232 -13.16 -20.49 5.50
C ASN A 232 -12.77 -20.06 4.07
N LEU A 233 -12.34 -18.81 3.85
CA LEU A 233 -11.66 -18.44 2.61
C LEU A 233 -10.37 -19.28 2.52
N PRO A 234 -10.19 -20.14 1.51
CA PRO A 234 -9.01 -21.00 1.43
C PRO A 234 -7.72 -20.17 1.27
N ALA A 235 -6.61 -20.79 1.68
CA ALA A 235 -5.29 -20.25 1.42
C ALA A 235 -5.11 -19.99 -0.09
N PRO A 236 -4.55 -18.84 -0.50
CA PRO A 236 -4.28 -18.56 -1.91
C PRO A 236 -3.45 -19.67 -2.58
N ASP A 237 -3.80 -20.04 -3.81
CA ASP A 237 -3.03 -20.98 -4.62
C ASP A 237 -2.04 -20.21 -5.53
N TYR A 238 -0.74 -20.40 -5.30
CA TYR A 238 0.32 -19.76 -6.08
C TYR A 238 1.09 -20.72 -6.99
N ASP A 239 0.57 -21.93 -7.22
CA ASP A 239 1.31 -22.98 -7.94
C ASP A 239 1.69 -22.54 -9.35
N ASP A 240 0.80 -21.87 -10.09
CA ASP A 240 1.07 -21.43 -11.46
C ASP A 240 2.18 -20.36 -11.53
N TYR A 241 2.25 -19.46 -10.53
CA TYR A 241 3.31 -18.47 -10.43
C TYR A 241 4.68 -19.16 -10.24
N PHE A 242 4.76 -20.10 -9.30
CA PHE A 242 6.01 -20.82 -9.01
C PHE A 242 6.38 -21.78 -10.14
N ASN A 243 5.41 -22.42 -10.79
CA ASN A 243 5.64 -23.25 -11.97
C ASN A 243 6.18 -22.42 -13.12
N LEU A 244 5.62 -21.23 -13.38
CA LEU A 244 6.16 -20.31 -14.37
C LEU A 244 7.59 -19.88 -14.02
N LEU A 245 7.86 -19.51 -12.77
CA LEU A 245 9.20 -19.11 -12.33
C LEU A 245 10.24 -20.22 -12.51
N LYS A 246 9.87 -21.49 -12.30
CA LYS A 246 10.75 -22.66 -12.54
C LYS A 246 11.13 -22.84 -14.01
N THR A 247 10.36 -22.30 -14.96
CA THR A 247 10.70 -22.35 -16.39
C THR A 247 11.82 -21.38 -16.77
N PHE A 248 12.20 -20.46 -15.87
CA PHE A 248 13.22 -19.46 -16.17
C PHE A 248 14.61 -20.05 -16.01
N SER A 249 15.59 -19.48 -16.72
CA SER A 249 16.97 -19.92 -16.56
C SER A 249 17.46 -19.64 -15.13
N PRO A 250 18.40 -20.44 -14.58
CA PRO A 250 18.89 -20.27 -13.21
C PRO A 250 19.46 -18.87 -12.90
N ARG A 251 19.94 -18.15 -13.93
CA ARG A 251 20.45 -16.77 -13.79
C ARG A 251 19.35 -15.72 -13.67
N LYS A 252 18.10 -16.10 -13.97
CA LYS A 252 16.92 -15.23 -13.94
C LYS A 252 15.90 -15.65 -12.88
N THR A 253 16.09 -16.77 -12.19
CA THR A 253 15.29 -17.12 -11.01
C THR A 253 15.67 -16.26 -9.80
N PHE A 254 14.72 -16.03 -8.89
CA PHE A 254 14.90 -15.23 -7.67
C PHE A 254 13.99 -15.78 -6.55
N PHE A 255 14.18 -15.34 -5.31
CA PHE A 255 13.29 -15.66 -4.19
C PHE A 255 12.13 -14.65 -4.12
N PRO A 256 10.88 -15.08 -4.36
CA PRO A 256 9.72 -14.19 -4.27
C PRO A 256 9.38 -13.81 -2.83
N THR A 257 8.48 -12.84 -2.68
CA THR A 257 7.76 -12.57 -1.43
C THR A 257 6.32 -13.01 -1.59
N LEU A 258 5.85 -13.91 -0.73
CA LEU A 258 4.48 -14.39 -0.73
C LEU A 258 3.54 -13.24 -0.36
N SER A 259 2.44 -13.11 -1.10
CA SER A 259 1.36 -12.20 -0.73
C SER A 259 0.43 -12.93 0.24
N ALA A 260 -0.06 -12.25 1.27
CA ALA A 260 -1.07 -12.78 2.19
C ALA A 260 -2.05 -11.68 2.59
N GLU A 261 -3.21 -12.05 3.13
CA GLU A 261 -4.18 -11.11 3.68
C GLU A 261 -4.71 -11.61 5.02
N ILE A 262 -4.87 -10.68 5.96
CA ILE A 262 -5.54 -10.93 7.23
C ILE A 262 -6.97 -10.37 7.20
N SER A 263 -7.17 -9.25 6.52
CA SER A 263 -8.39 -8.45 6.58
C SER A 263 -8.68 -7.71 5.28
N ARG A 264 -9.95 -7.32 5.10
CA ARG A 264 -10.43 -6.53 3.96
C ARG A 264 -11.26 -5.35 4.45
N GLY A 265 -11.11 -4.21 3.75
CA GLY A 265 -11.73 -2.94 4.12
C GLY A 265 -10.87 -2.10 5.07
N CYS A 266 -11.50 -1.16 5.78
CA CYS A 266 -10.81 -0.28 6.71
C CYS A 266 -11.70 0.15 7.87
N TRP A 267 -11.34 -0.23 9.10
CA TRP A 267 -12.13 0.12 10.29
C TRP A 267 -12.16 1.62 10.61
N TRP A 268 -11.27 2.42 10.01
CA TRP A 268 -11.33 3.89 10.13
C TRP A 268 -12.47 4.49 9.28
N ARG A 269 -13.00 3.75 8.29
CA ARG A 269 -14.10 4.17 7.40
C ARG A 269 -15.50 3.90 7.99
N ARG A 270 -15.65 3.83 9.31
CA ARG A 270 -16.93 3.49 9.96
C ARG A 270 -18.07 4.46 9.55
N SER A 271 -19.27 3.88 9.41
CA SER A 271 -20.50 4.61 9.16
C SER A 271 -20.81 5.59 10.31
N GLN A 272 -21.23 6.77 9.90
CA GLN A 272 -21.62 8.00 10.58
C GLN A 272 -21.89 7.97 12.11
N GLY A 273 -21.11 8.82 12.81
CA GLY A 273 -21.65 9.77 13.78
C GLY A 273 -21.66 11.19 13.17
N ALA A 274 -21.51 12.25 13.97
CA ALA A 274 -21.57 13.66 13.54
C ALA A 274 -20.50 14.16 12.54
N ALA A 275 -19.70 13.27 11.93
CA ALA A 275 -18.64 13.64 10.99
C ALA A 275 -19.16 13.70 9.55
N LYS A 276 -18.77 14.73 8.80
CA LYS A 276 -19.19 14.99 7.42
C LYS A 276 -18.75 13.88 6.42
N TYR A 277 -17.69 13.13 6.72
CA TYR A 277 -17.21 11.99 5.92
C TYR A 277 -16.65 10.88 6.82
N SER A 278 -16.66 9.62 6.33
CA SER A 278 -16.02 8.48 6.98
C SER A 278 -14.62 8.20 6.41
N GLY A 279 -13.65 7.90 7.28
CA GLY A 279 -12.29 7.53 6.86
C GLY A 279 -11.36 8.69 6.46
N CYS A 280 -10.15 8.36 6.00
CA CYS A 280 -9.14 9.34 5.59
C CYS A 280 -9.60 10.10 4.35
N ALA A 281 -9.48 11.43 4.36
CA ALA A 281 -10.04 12.31 3.32
C ALA A 281 -9.52 12.02 1.90
N PHE A 282 -8.27 11.54 1.78
CA PHE A 282 -7.60 11.28 0.51
C PHE A 282 -7.77 9.83 -0.01
N CYS A 283 -8.30 8.92 0.80
CA CYS A 283 -8.20 7.49 0.52
C CYS A 283 -9.35 7.00 -0.37
N ASN A 284 -9.01 6.30 -1.45
CA ASN A 284 -9.95 5.56 -2.31
C ASN A 284 -9.68 4.05 -2.35
N LEU A 285 -8.80 3.54 -1.48
CA LEU A 285 -8.41 2.12 -1.48
C LEU A 285 -9.52 1.17 -1.00
N ASN A 286 -10.62 1.70 -0.44
CA ASN A 286 -11.68 0.90 0.19
C ASN A 286 -13.00 0.94 -0.58
N LEU A 287 -13.02 1.46 -1.82
CA LEU A 287 -14.26 1.55 -2.61
C LEU A 287 -14.86 0.18 -2.95
N GLN A 288 -14.03 -0.86 -3.00
CA GLN A 288 -14.40 -2.24 -3.30
C GLN A 288 -15.05 -2.98 -2.11
N TRP A 289 -15.13 -2.35 -0.93
CA TRP A 289 -15.61 -3.00 0.30
C TRP A 289 -16.59 -2.14 1.09
N SER A 290 -17.52 -2.83 1.73
CA SER A 290 -18.35 -2.32 2.81
C SER A 290 -17.87 -2.87 4.15
N GLY A 291 -17.60 -1.96 5.09
CA GLY A 291 -17.16 -2.30 6.45
C GLY A 291 -15.70 -2.76 6.54
N TYR A 292 -15.42 -3.54 7.59
CA TYR A 292 -14.11 -4.12 7.87
C TYR A 292 -14.29 -5.54 8.40
N ARG A 293 -13.58 -6.50 7.80
CA ARG A 293 -13.66 -7.93 8.14
C ARG A 293 -12.25 -8.49 8.26
N SER A 294 -12.04 -9.41 9.20
CA SER A 294 -10.76 -10.09 9.44
C SER A 294 -10.96 -11.60 9.51
N LYS A 295 -9.92 -12.34 9.14
CA LYS A 295 -9.80 -13.78 9.37
C LYS A 295 -9.56 -14.07 10.84
N ASN A 296 -9.92 -15.28 11.28
CA ASN A 296 -9.55 -15.76 12.61
C ASN A 296 -8.01 -15.93 12.70
N PRO A 297 -7.37 -15.64 13.85
CA PRO A 297 -5.93 -15.85 14.02
C PRO A 297 -5.40 -17.22 13.59
N LEU A 298 -6.07 -18.31 13.97
CA LEU A 298 -5.64 -19.67 13.64
C LEU A 298 -5.63 -19.95 12.13
N GLN A 299 -6.61 -19.40 11.42
CA GLN A 299 -6.68 -19.49 9.97
C GLN A 299 -5.45 -18.80 9.35
N VAL A 300 -5.13 -17.58 9.77
CA VAL A 300 -3.96 -16.84 9.26
C VAL A 300 -2.66 -17.60 9.55
N ILE A 301 -2.47 -18.06 10.78
CA ILE A 301 -1.25 -18.78 11.18
C ILE A 301 -1.07 -20.04 10.33
N SER A 302 -2.14 -20.84 10.14
CA SER A 302 -2.11 -22.04 9.31
C SER A 302 -1.89 -21.74 7.83
N GLU A 303 -2.50 -20.69 7.29
CA GLU A 303 -2.29 -20.26 5.90
C GLU A 303 -0.83 -19.87 5.66
N ILE A 304 -0.24 -19.03 6.54
CA ILE A 304 1.17 -18.63 6.42
C ILE A 304 2.10 -19.83 6.57
N ASP A 305 1.84 -20.72 7.53
CA ASP A 305 2.63 -21.93 7.71
C ASP A 305 2.63 -22.81 6.45
N ASN A 306 1.43 -23.06 5.89
CA ASN A 306 1.26 -23.86 4.68
C ASN A 306 1.95 -23.21 3.47
N LEU A 307 1.67 -21.93 3.19
CA LEU A 307 2.25 -21.23 2.04
C LEU A 307 3.79 -21.21 2.09
N THR A 308 4.35 -20.91 3.26
CA THR A 308 5.80 -20.83 3.45
C THR A 308 6.46 -22.20 3.35
N THR A 309 5.83 -23.24 3.92
CA THR A 309 6.32 -24.64 3.84
C THR A 309 6.21 -25.21 2.43
N LYS A 310 5.09 -24.98 1.73
CA LYS A 310 4.84 -25.50 0.38
C LYS A 310 5.80 -24.90 -0.64
N HIS A 311 5.96 -23.59 -0.61
CA HIS A 311 6.76 -22.87 -1.61
C HIS A 311 8.23 -22.65 -1.20
N LYS A 312 8.61 -23.01 0.04
CA LYS A 312 9.96 -22.82 0.60
C LYS A 312 10.40 -21.35 0.59
N ILE A 313 9.48 -20.46 0.96
CA ILE A 313 9.69 -19.01 1.02
C ILE A 313 9.39 -18.52 2.43
N LEU A 314 10.29 -17.71 3.00
CA LEU A 314 10.13 -17.12 4.33
C LEU A 314 9.70 -15.64 4.30
N SER A 315 9.75 -15.01 3.13
CA SER A 315 9.32 -13.62 2.95
C SER A 315 7.82 -13.56 2.68
N VAL A 316 7.09 -12.82 3.52
CA VAL A 316 5.64 -12.64 3.40
C VAL A 316 5.31 -11.16 3.51
N ALA A 317 4.47 -10.66 2.61
CA ALA A 317 3.91 -9.33 2.70
C ALA A 317 2.39 -9.41 2.86
N PHE A 318 1.89 -8.84 3.95
CA PHE A 318 0.45 -8.68 4.16
C PHE A 318 -0.07 -7.52 3.30
N MET A 319 -1.08 -7.79 2.47
CA MET A 319 -1.66 -6.87 1.48
C MET A 319 -2.81 -6.04 2.05
N ASP A 320 -3.04 -6.13 3.36
CA ASP A 320 -4.01 -5.37 4.11
C ASP A 320 -3.79 -3.85 3.98
N ASN A 321 -4.87 -3.09 3.79
CA ASN A 321 -4.82 -1.62 3.89
C ASN A 321 -4.47 -1.14 5.32
N LEU A 322 -4.77 -1.97 6.31
CA LEU A 322 -4.28 -1.90 7.68
C LEU A 322 -4.61 -3.19 8.42
N LEU A 323 -3.76 -3.56 9.36
CA LEU A 323 -3.99 -4.73 10.19
C LEU A 323 -5.17 -4.57 11.18
N PRO A 324 -5.84 -5.68 11.52
CA PRO A 324 -6.93 -5.66 12.48
C PRO A 324 -6.40 -5.67 13.91
N MET A 325 -6.71 -4.62 14.66
CA MET A 325 -6.13 -4.38 15.99
C MET A 325 -6.41 -5.49 17.00
N LYS A 326 -7.59 -6.11 16.93
CA LYS A 326 -8.04 -7.10 17.92
C LYS A 326 -7.33 -8.44 17.71
N GLU A 327 -7.15 -8.85 16.45
CA GLU A 327 -6.60 -10.15 16.09
C GLU A 327 -5.07 -10.13 15.92
N SER A 328 -4.45 -8.95 15.74
CA SER A 328 -3.02 -8.83 15.41
C SER A 328 -2.11 -9.46 16.46
N GLU A 329 -2.36 -9.24 17.76
CA GLU A 329 -1.50 -9.80 18.82
C GLU A 329 -1.47 -11.33 18.75
N ASP A 330 -2.63 -11.97 18.71
CA ASP A 330 -2.75 -13.44 18.61
C ASP A 330 -2.10 -13.99 17.33
N ILE A 331 -2.27 -13.29 16.20
CA ILE A 331 -1.69 -13.69 14.92
C ILE A 331 -0.15 -13.69 15.02
N PHE A 332 0.47 -12.57 15.41
CA PHE A 332 1.93 -12.49 15.43
C PHE A 332 2.53 -13.33 16.55
N ALA A 333 1.88 -13.43 17.71
CA ALA A 333 2.32 -14.34 18.76
C ALA A 333 2.28 -15.81 18.28
N GLY A 334 1.24 -16.20 17.53
CA GLY A 334 1.13 -17.53 16.94
C GLY A 334 2.17 -17.78 15.84
N LEU A 335 2.42 -16.80 14.96
CA LEU A 335 3.49 -16.88 13.96
C LEU A 335 4.87 -17.02 14.61
N GLY A 336 5.14 -16.31 15.70
CA GLY A 336 6.39 -16.44 16.46
C GLY A 336 6.60 -17.84 17.06
N LYS A 337 5.52 -18.57 17.37
CA LYS A 337 5.57 -19.97 17.87
C LYS A 337 5.87 -20.99 16.78
N LEU A 338 5.79 -20.63 15.50
CA LEU A 338 6.18 -21.53 14.40
C LEU A 338 7.70 -21.69 14.29
N SER A 339 8.48 -20.84 15.00
CA SER A 339 9.95 -20.90 15.02
C SER A 339 10.59 -20.90 13.63
N LYS A 340 9.99 -20.17 12.69
CA LYS A 340 10.53 -19.91 11.34
C LYS A 340 11.15 -18.52 11.29
N ASP A 341 12.26 -18.41 10.58
CA ASP A 341 12.96 -17.13 10.34
C ASP A 341 12.22 -16.27 9.30
N PHE A 342 11.00 -15.86 9.62
CA PHE A 342 10.18 -15.08 8.72
C PHE A 342 10.78 -13.69 8.45
N SER A 343 10.46 -13.17 7.26
CA SER A 343 10.71 -11.81 6.85
C SER A 343 9.38 -11.17 6.48
N LEU A 344 8.70 -10.59 7.48
CA LEU A 344 7.33 -10.08 7.33
C LEU A 344 7.29 -8.57 7.03
N PHE A 345 6.35 -8.17 6.17
CA PHE A 345 5.94 -6.78 5.93
C PHE A 345 4.44 -6.60 6.24
N ALA A 346 4.08 -5.48 6.90
CA ALA A 346 2.68 -5.13 7.13
C ALA A 346 2.40 -3.62 7.13
N GLU A 347 1.15 -3.24 6.85
CA GLU A 347 0.66 -1.87 7.00
C GLU A 347 -0.10 -1.68 8.32
N ILE A 348 0.28 -0.67 9.11
CA ILE A 348 -0.30 -0.40 10.44
C ILE A 348 -0.67 1.07 10.63
N ARG A 349 -1.36 1.39 11.73
CA ARG A 349 -1.68 2.77 12.10
C ARG A 349 -0.74 3.25 13.20
N ALA A 350 -0.57 4.57 13.31
CA ALA A 350 0.28 5.16 14.34
C ALA A 350 -0.20 4.89 15.79
N THR A 351 -1.43 4.42 15.95
CA THR A 351 -2.03 4.05 17.23
C THR A 351 -1.84 2.58 17.59
N THR A 352 -1.09 1.80 16.81
CA THR A 352 -0.77 0.40 17.14
C THR A 352 0.03 0.35 18.45
N PRO A 353 -0.44 -0.38 19.48
CA PRO A 353 0.24 -0.53 20.75
C PRO A 353 1.62 -1.17 20.62
N ARG A 354 2.50 -0.82 21.55
CA ARG A 354 3.85 -1.35 21.62
C ARG A 354 3.90 -2.89 21.75
N HIS A 355 3.02 -3.52 22.52
CA HIS A 355 3.02 -4.98 22.67
C HIS A 355 2.74 -5.70 21.35
N ILE A 356 1.92 -5.12 20.46
CA ILE A 356 1.70 -5.67 19.11
C ILE A 356 2.98 -5.54 18.28
N LEU A 357 3.70 -4.41 18.36
CA LEU A 357 4.99 -4.25 17.67
C LEU A 357 6.05 -5.24 18.18
N GLU A 358 6.06 -5.53 19.48
CA GLU A 358 6.93 -6.54 20.08
C GLU A 358 6.58 -7.94 19.56
N ALA A 359 5.29 -8.31 19.54
CA ALA A 359 4.84 -9.58 18.94
C ALA A 359 5.21 -9.66 17.44
N MET A 360 5.03 -8.57 16.69
CA MET A 360 5.43 -8.46 15.28
C MET A 360 6.94 -8.67 15.10
N GLN A 361 7.77 -8.07 15.96
CA GLN A 361 9.23 -8.25 15.94
C GLN A 361 9.61 -9.72 16.17
N VAL A 362 9.06 -10.35 17.21
CA VAL A 362 9.31 -11.77 17.54
C VAL A 362 8.89 -12.68 16.39
N ALA A 363 7.79 -12.35 15.69
CA ALA A 363 7.32 -13.07 14.52
C ALA A 363 8.18 -12.89 13.25
N GLY A 364 9.25 -12.07 13.29
CA GLY A 364 10.09 -11.79 12.12
C GLY A 364 9.61 -10.61 11.26
N THR A 365 8.80 -9.70 11.80
CA THR A 365 8.46 -8.45 11.09
C THR A 365 9.64 -7.51 11.08
N HIS A 366 10.19 -7.30 9.88
CA HIS A 366 11.37 -6.45 9.67
C HIS A 366 11.00 -5.08 9.09
N GLU A 367 9.84 -4.95 8.44
CA GLU A 367 9.40 -3.70 7.80
C GLU A 367 7.90 -3.43 8.03
N VAL A 368 7.56 -2.17 8.31
CA VAL A 368 6.17 -1.72 8.39
C VAL A 368 5.95 -0.41 7.64
N GLN A 369 4.80 -0.30 6.99
CA GLN A 369 4.27 0.98 6.53
C GLN A 369 3.25 1.49 7.54
N ILE A 370 3.61 2.54 8.26
CA ILE A 370 2.72 3.19 9.23
C ILE A 370 1.97 4.32 8.51
N GLY A 371 0.66 4.44 8.73
CA GLY A 371 -0.08 5.62 8.27
C GLY A 371 0.27 6.88 9.08
N ILE A 372 1.44 7.49 8.81
CA ILE A 372 1.94 8.74 9.43
C ILE A 372 1.33 9.95 8.73
N GLU A 373 1.55 10.07 7.42
CA GLU A 373 1.03 11.06 6.46
C GLU A 373 1.34 12.53 6.72
N ALA A 374 1.42 12.98 7.97
CA ALA A 374 1.77 14.34 8.34
C ALA A 374 2.46 14.36 9.70
N LEU A 375 3.33 15.35 9.90
CA LEU A 375 3.90 15.69 11.21
C LEU A 375 3.28 16.99 11.75
N SER A 376 2.09 17.35 11.28
CA SER A 376 1.29 18.49 11.75
C SER A 376 -0.06 17.97 12.21
N THR A 377 -0.43 18.19 13.48
CA THR A 377 -1.73 17.75 13.99
C THR A 377 -2.86 18.53 13.35
N ARG A 378 -2.64 19.78 12.96
CA ARG A 378 -3.61 20.54 12.15
C ARG A 378 -3.87 19.85 10.81
N LEU A 379 -2.81 19.43 10.11
CA LEU A 379 -2.96 18.71 8.85
C LEU A 379 -3.58 17.33 9.02
N LEU A 380 -3.22 16.59 10.07
CA LEU A 380 -3.83 15.29 10.38
C LEU A 380 -5.35 15.41 10.59
N LYS A 381 -5.82 16.50 11.20
CA LYS A 381 -7.25 16.82 11.30
C LYS A 381 -7.89 17.07 9.92
N LYS A 382 -7.25 17.86 9.06
CA LYS A 382 -7.71 18.11 7.68
C LYS A 382 -7.74 16.84 6.82
N LEU A 383 -6.80 15.92 7.03
CA LEU A 383 -6.76 14.61 6.38
C LEU A 383 -7.79 13.63 6.96
N ASN A 384 -8.50 14.01 8.03
CA ASN A 384 -9.32 13.13 8.86
C ASN A 384 -8.58 11.84 9.23
N LYS A 385 -7.31 11.96 9.65
CA LYS A 385 -6.44 10.80 9.89
C LYS A 385 -6.72 10.13 11.23
N GLY A 386 -7.19 10.88 12.22
CA GLY A 386 -7.49 10.37 13.56
C GLY A 386 -6.26 10.10 14.43
N THR A 387 -5.14 10.74 14.13
CA THR A 387 -3.90 10.67 14.90
C THR A 387 -3.33 12.07 15.13
N THR A 388 -2.34 12.19 16.01
CA THR A 388 -1.61 13.44 16.25
C THR A 388 -0.11 13.26 16.01
N ALA A 389 0.64 14.36 15.95
CA ALA A 389 2.08 14.31 15.68
C ALA A 389 2.84 13.58 16.80
N ILE A 390 2.44 13.72 18.07
CA ILE A 390 3.10 12.99 19.18
C ILE A 390 2.90 11.48 19.07
N GLN A 391 1.74 11.02 18.59
CA GLN A 391 1.49 9.59 18.34
C GLN A 391 2.33 9.07 17.18
N ASN A 392 2.44 9.88 16.11
CA ASN A 392 3.30 9.57 14.97
C ASN A 392 4.78 9.46 15.39
N LEU A 393 5.28 10.37 16.24
CA LEU A 393 6.65 10.29 16.76
C LEU A 393 6.85 9.13 17.74
N GLU A 394 5.86 8.82 18.59
CA GLU A 394 5.93 7.70 19.52
C GLU A 394 6.07 6.35 18.80
N ILE A 395 5.27 6.10 17.75
CA ILE A 395 5.41 4.85 17.00
C ILE A 395 6.70 4.79 16.18
N MET A 396 7.16 5.91 15.63
CA MET A 396 8.47 5.99 14.97
C MET A 396 9.60 5.62 15.92
N LYS A 397 9.55 6.13 17.16
CA LYS A 397 10.47 5.78 18.23
C LYS A 397 10.42 4.29 18.56
N HIS A 398 9.23 3.71 18.72
CA HIS A 398 9.09 2.28 19.01
C HIS A 398 9.67 1.40 17.88
N CYS A 399 9.45 1.75 16.61
CA CYS A 399 10.05 1.04 15.49
C CYS A 399 11.59 1.12 15.50
N GLU A 400 12.15 2.31 15.78
CA GLU A 400 13.60 2.48 15.89
C GLU A 400 14.18 1.64 17.04
N GLU A 401 13.48 1.57 18.18
CA GLU A 401 13.86 0.77 19.34
C GLU A 401 13.83 -0.74 19.06
N LEU A 402 12.78 -1.22 18.38
CA LEU A 402 12.59 -2.64 18.07
C LEU A 402 13.40 -3.10 16.84
N GLY A 403 14.02 -2.18 16.12
CA GLY A 403 14.75 -2.47 14.88
C GLY A 403 13.85 -2.72 13.67
N ILE A 404 12.56 -2.39 13.75
CA ILE A 404 11.61 -2.53 12.65
C ILE A 404 11.75 -1.34 11.70
N ALA A 405 11.99 -1.62 10.41
CA ALA A 405 12.11 -0.60 9.39
C ALA A 405 10.78 0.11 9.13
N ASN A 406 10.69 1.38 9.51
CA ASN A 406 9.59 2.24 9.12
C ASN A 406 9.80 2.80 7.69
N VAL A 407 8.90 2.49 6.76
CA VAL A 407 8.91 2.95 5.35
C VAL A 407 7.75 3.89 5.01
N SER A 408 7.20 4.58 6.00
CA SER A 408 6.03 5.46 5.88
C SER A 408 6.17 6.67 4.98
N ASN A 409 5.01 7.16 4.53
CA ASN A 409 4.91 8.34 3.68
C ASN A 409 4.60 9.62 4.48
N LEU A 410 5.01 10.75 3.90
CA LEU A 410 4.61 12.12 4.27
C LEU A 410 3.92 12.77 3.07
N ILE A 411 2.62 13.04 3.18
CA ILE A 411 1.81 13.62 2.11
C ILE A 411 2.06 15.13 2.03
N LEU A 412 2.49 15.59 0.87
CA LEU A 412 2.65 17.01 0.56
C LEU A 412 1.56 17.48 -0.40
N HIS A 413 1.33 18.79 -0.42
CA HIS A 413 0.42 19.47 -1.35
C HIS A 413 -1.07 19.11 -1.17
N PHE A 414 -1.46 18.64 0.02
CA PHE A 414 -2.86 18.33 0.29
C PHE A 414 -3.75 19.58 0.09
N PRO A 415 -4.85 19.49 -0.68
CA PRO A 415 -5.82 20.57 -0.81
C PRO A 415 -6.36 21.03 0.55
N GLY A 416 -6.32 22.33 0.81
CA GLY A 416 -6.72 22.90 2.11
C GLY A 416 -5.60 22.96 3.16
N SER A 417 -4.41 22.41 2.91
CA SER A 417 -3.25 22.69 3.76
C SER A 417 -2.76 24.14 3.63
N ASP A 418 -2.21 24.71 4.70
CA ASP A 418 -1.81 26.12 4.78
C ASP A 418 -0.38 26.29 5.34
N LEU A 419 0.07 27.55 5.48
CA LEU A 419 1.42 27.86 5.99
C LEU A 419 1.63 27.38 7.43
N MET A 420 0.59 27.41 8.28
CA MET A 420 0.70 26.95 9.66
C MET A 420 0.93 25.44 9.73
N ASP A 421 0.31 24.67 8.82
CA ASP A 421 0.56 23.23 8.72
C ASP A 421 2.01 22.92 8.30
N VAL A 422 2.55 23.73 7.38
CA VAL A 422 3.95 23.63 6.93
C VAL A 422 4.91 23.97 8.06
N GLU A 423 4.67 25.07 8.77
CA GLU A 423 5.48 25.52 9.91
C GLU A 423 5.45 24.49 11.05
N GLU A 424 4.28 23.97 11.40
CA GLU A 424 4.13 22.90 12.39
C GLU A 424 4.90 21.65 11.95
N THR A 425 4.79 21.24 10.67
CA THR A 425 5.57 20.11 10.13
C THR A 425 7.07 20.35 10.21
N LEU A 426 7.54 21.56 9.88
CA LEU A 426 8.97 21.91 9.95
C LEU A 426 9.48 21.88 11.39
N ARG A 427 8.72 22.40 12.36
CA ARG A 427 9.09 22.34 13.78
C ARG A 427 9.16 20.89 14.25
N ASN A 428 8.14 20.10 13.96
CA ASN A 428 8.06 18.70 14.42
C ASN A 428 9.10 17.80 13.75
N LEU A 429 9.53 18.13 12.52
CA LEU A 429 10.64 17.43 11.85
C LEU A 429 11.95 17.45 12.63
N GLU A 430 12.24 18.50 13.42
CA GLU A 430 13.46 18.56 14.25
C GLU A 430 13.51 17.43 15.30
N PHE A 431 12.35 17.00 15.78
CA PHE A 431 12.21 15.92 16.77
C PHE A 431 12.16 14.53 16.12
N ALA A 432 11.85 14.46 14.82
CA ALA A 432 11.83 13.22 14.05
C ALA A 432 13.22 12.78 13.57
N LEU A 433 14.20 13.69 13.53
CA LEU A 433 15.54 13.46 12.97
C LEU A 433 16.26 12.19 13.48
N PRO A 434 16.13 11.80 14.77
CA PRO A 434 16.77 10.59 15.27
C PRO A 434 16.22 9.28 14.71
N PHE A 435 15.02 9.30 14.12
CA PHE A 435 14.31 8.12 13.65
C PHE A 435 14.41 7.96 12.12
N ARG A 436 14.08 6.77 11.62
CA ARG A 436 14.11 6.47 10.19
C ARG A 436 13.30 7.49 9.34
N PRO A 437 13.91 8.07 8.28
CA PRO A 437 13.28 9.09 7.45
C PRO A 437 12.02 8.63 6.70
N LEU A 438 10.99 9.47 6.72
CA LEU A 438 9.78 9.29 5.92
C LEU A 438 10.02 9.58 4.43
N ARG A 439 9.26 8.93 3.56
CA ARG A 439 9.24 9.22 2.12
C ARG A 439 8.18 10.28 1.82
N PHE A 440 8.57 11.44 1.28
CA PHE A 440 7.55 12.38 0.83
C PHE A 440 6.85 11.88 -0.45
N VAL A 441 5.54 12.04 -0.51
CA VAL A 441 4.70 11.78 -1.69
C VAL A 441 3.86 13.02 -1.99
N HIS A 442 3.43 13.19 -3.24
CA HIS A 442 2.50 14.26 -3.60
C HIS A 442 1.08 13.73 -3.52
N PHE A 443 0.19 14.52 -2.93
CA PHE A 443 -1.24 14.25 -3.02
C PHE A 443 -1.67 14.12 -4.48
N TRP A 444 -2.42 13.08 -4.77
CA TRP A 444 -3.18 12.90 -6.00
C TRP A 444 -4.63 12.65 -5.62
N LEU A 445 -5.56 13.11 -6.47
CA LEU A 445 -6.98 12.98 -6.19
C LEU A 445 -7.48 11.63 -6.71
N GLY A 446 -7.86 10.74 -5.79
CA GLY A 446 -8.49 9.47 -6.15
C GLY A 446 -9.99 9.64 -6.38
N LEU A 447 -10.49 9.16 -7.51
CA LEU A 447 -11.93 9.02 -7.76
C LEU A 447 -12.58 8.25 -6.60
N GLY A 448 -13.70 8.76 -6.10
CA GLY A 448 -14.45 8.21 -4.95
C GLY A 448 -13.86 8.48 -3.57
N SER A 449 -12.68 9.12 -3.45
CA SER A 449 -12.18 9.59 -2.14
C SER A 449 -13.09 10.68 -1.54
N PRO A 450 -13.12 10.89 -0.21
CA PRO A 450 -13.91 11.96 0.39
C PRO A 450 -13.61 13.36 -0.18
N VAL A 451 -12.35 13.67 -0.50
CA VAL A 451 -11.98 14.93 -1.19
C VAL A 451 -12.60 15.01 -2.59
N TRP A 452 -12.73 13.88 -3.29
CA TRP A 452 -13.41 13.83 -4.59
C TRP A 452 -14.92 13.98 -4.45
N GLN A 453 -15.52 13.42 -3.39
CA GLN A 453 -16.96 13.48 -3.13
C GLN A 453 -17.44 14.89 -2.72
N ASP A 454 -16.62 15.64 -1.97
CA ASP A 454 -16.89 17.05 -1.66
C ASP A 454 -15.65 17.93 -1.90
N PRO A 455 -15.35 18.24 -3.16
CA PRO A 455 -14.15 19.01 -3.51
C PRO A 455 -14.19 20.43 -2.94
N ARG A 456 -15.38 21.03 -2.83
CA ARG A 456 -15.53 22.42 -2.36
C ARG A 456 -15.10 22.57 -0.90
N ALA A 457 -15.36 21.58 -0.06
CA ALA A 457 -14.89 21.56 1.33
C ALA A 457 -13.36 21.65 1.48
N PHE A 458 -12.60 21.27 0.45
CA PHE A 458 -11.14 21.31 0.43
C PHE A 458 -10.57 22.42 -0.46
N GLY A 459 -11.39 23.39 -0.87
CA GLY A 459 -10.98 24.52 -1.71
C GLY A 459 -10.68 24.13 -3.16
N ILE A 460 -11.22 23.01 -3.62
CA ILE A 460 -11.16 22.58 -5.02
C ILE A 460 -12.35 23.17 -5.79
N LYS A 461 -12.07 23.81 -6.92
CA LYS A 461 -13.07 24.49 -7.76
C LYS A 461 -13.64 23.60 -8.85
N ALA A 462 -12.88 22.61 -9.31
CA ALA A 462 -13.29 21.66 -10.35
C ALA A 462 -12.46 20.38 -10.24
N VAL A 463 -13.06 19.26 -10.63
CA VAL A 463 -12.46 17.93 -10.70
C VAL A 463 -12.65 17.40 -12.12
N PHE A 464 -11.62 16.73 -12.66
CA PHE A 464 -11.63 16.18 -14.01
C PHE A 464 -10.57 15.10 -14.17
N ASN A 465 -10.67 14.28 -15.21
CA ASN A 465 -9.68 13.25 -15.52
C ASN A 465 -8.26 13.83 -15.62
N HIS A 466 -7.26 13.11 -15.11
CA HIS A 466 -5.89 13.60 -15.14
C HIS A 466 -5.39 13.83 -16.59
N PRO A 467 -4.71 14.95 -16.91
CA PRO A 467 -4.30 15.28 -18.29
C PRO A 467 -3.43 14.25 -18.98
N ASN A 468 -2.65 13.45 -18.24
CA ASN A 468 -1.88 12.35 -18.84
C ASN A 468 -2.80 11.29 -19.49
N TYR A 469 -4.02 11.08 -18.99
CA TYR A 469 -5.00 10.24 -19.68
C TYR A 469 -5.45 10.87 -20.99
N ALA A 470 -5.60 12.19 -21.05
CA ALA A 470 -5.93 12.89 -22.29
C ALA A 470 -4.81 12.80 -23.33
N ALA A 471 -3.57 12.52 -22.94
CA ALA A 471 -2.45 12.23 -23.85
C ALA A 471 -2.45 10.76 -24.30
N ILE A 472 -2.75 9.84 -23.38
CA ILE A 472 -2.73 8.39 -23.57
C ILE A 472 -3.90 7.88 -24.40
N PHE A 473 -5.13 8.27 -24.05
CA PHE A 473 -6.35 7.75 -24.65
C PHE A 473 -6.88 8.66 -25.77
N PRO A 474 -7.56 8.08 -26.78
CA PRO A 474 -8.29 8.86 -27.78
C PRO A 474 -9.36 9.77 -27.14
N PRO A 475 -9.71 10.91 -27.77
CA PRO A 475 -10.64 11.88 -27.19
C PRO A 475 -11.99 11.29 -26.75
N HIS A 476 -12.60 10.42 -27.58
CA HIS A 476 -13.88 9.79 -27.28
C HIS A 476 -13.80 8.83 -26.07
N VAL A 477 -12.66 8.17 -25.85
CA VAL A 477 -12.41 7.35 -24.65
C VAL A 477 -12.25 8.22 -23.42
N PHE A 478 -11.41 9.25 -23.53
CA PHE A 478 -11.09 10.16 -22.45
C PHE A 478 -12.33 10.90 -21.92
N SER A 479 -13.24 11.31 -22.81
CA SER A 479 -14.47 12.00 -22.45
C SER A 479 -15.55 11.08 -21.87
N SER A 480 -15.52 9.79 -22.21
CA SER A 480 -16.57 8.85 -21.84
C SER A 480 -16.29 8.13 -20.53
N MET A 481 -15.02 7.96 -20.14
CA MET A 481 -14.66 7.18 -18.94
C MET A 481 -14.25 8.07 -17.75
N SER A 482 -14.60 7.62 -16.54
CA SER A 482 -14.10 8.18 -15.27
C SER A 482 -12.90 7.36 -14.77
N PHE A 483 -11.69 7.91 -14.85
CA PHE A 483 -10.48 7.18 -14.45
C PHE A 483 -10.16 7.31 -12.95
N MET A 484 -9.41 6.36 -12.39
CA MET A 484 -9.11 6.36 -10.95
C MET A 484 -8.30 7.57 -10.48
N ILE A 485 -7.34 8.03 -11.29
CA ILE A 485 -6.53 9.22 -10.98
C ILE A 485 -7.20 10.45 -11.59
N GLN A 486 -7.64 11.36 -10.73
CA GLN A 486 -8.24 12.63 -11.11
C GLN A 486 -7.22 13.77 -10.95
N ALA A 487 -7.43 14.83 -11.74
CA ALA A 487 -6.84 16.13 -11.53
C ALA A 487 -7.90 17.09 -10.99
N TYR A 488 -7.45 18.27 -10.56
CA TYR A 488 -8.32 19.26 -9.99
C TYR A 488 -7.81 20.68 -10.23
N ARG A 489 -8.73 21.64 -10.26
CA ARG A 489 -8.43 23.08 -10.24
C ARG A 489 -8.49 23.60 -8.81
N GLY A 490 -7.39 24.15 -8.32
CA GLY A 490 -7.26 24.68 -6.97
C GLY A 490 -5.94 25.43 -6.78
N LYS A 491 -5.55 25.70 -5.54
CA LYS A 491 -4.32 26.44 -5.20
C LYS A 491 -3.02 25.60 -5.35
N LEU A 492 -2.91 24.74 -6.37
CA LEU A 492 -1.79 23.81 -6.52
C LEU A 492 -0.42 24.51 -6.65
N GLY A 493 -0.35 25.64 -7.36
CA GLY A 493 0.88 26.44 -7.47
C GLY A 493 1.36 26.94 -6.10
N LEU A 494 0.44 27.45 -5.29
CA LEU A 494 0.72 27.83 -3.89
C LEU A 494 1.17 26.63 -3.08
N GLN A 495 0.46 25.50 -3.16
CA GLN A 495 0.83 24.27 -2.46
C GLN A 495 2.25 23.81 -2.79
N LYS A 496 2.61 23.82 -4.08
CA LYS A 496 3.98 23.50 -4.51
C LYS A 496 5.01 24.47 -3.91
N LYS A 497 4.70 25.76 -3.79
CA LYS A 497 5.59 26.78 -3.21
C LYS A 497 5.79 26.57 -1.70
N ILE A 498 4.70 26.51 -0.93
CA ILE A 498 4.78 26.48 0.54
C ILE A 498 5.41 25.19 1.08
N TRP A 499 5.30 24.06 0.37
CA TRP A 499 5.86 22.78 0.82
C TRP A 499 7.32 22.53 0.39
N GLN A 500 7.95 23.42 -0.40
CA GLN A 500 9.37 23.25 -0.78
C GLN A 500 10.32 23.14 0.41
N PRO A 501 10.21 23.95 1.49
CA PRO A 501 11.10 23.85 2.64
C PRO A 501 11.05 22.47 3.31
N VAL A 502 9.85 21.90 3.48
CA VAL A 502 9.67 20.55 4.03
C VAL A 502 10.36 19.51 3.14
N LYS A 503 10.18 19.62 1.82
CA LYS A 503 10.82 18.74 0.83
C LYS A 503 12.35 18.78 0.93
N LYS A 504 12.94 19.97 1.09
CA LYS A 504 14.38 20.16 1.32
C LYS A 504 14.80 19.52 2.64
N LYS A 505 14.07 19.76 3.71
CA LYS A 505 14.37 19.24 5.06
C LYS A 505 14.32 17.71 5.13
N VAL A 506 13.33 17.06 4.51
CA VAL A 506 13.25 15.59 4.42
C VAL A 506 14.45 15.00 3.66
N ARG A 507 14.94 15.66 2.60
CA ARG A 507 16.16 15.21 1.89
C ARG A 507 17.40 15.33 2.77
N VAL A 508 17.52 16.41 3.54
CA VAL A 508 18.62 16.61 4.50
C VAL A 508 18.55 15.55 5.61
N TRP A 509 17.37 15.32 6.18
CA TRP A 509 17.13 14.25 7.16
C TRP A 509 17.56 12.88 6.62
N LYS A 510 17.16 12.53 5.39
CA LYS A 510 17.57 11.27 4.76
C LYS A 510 19.09 11.11 4.65
N LYS A 511 19.80 12.17 4.24
CA LYS A 511 21.27 12.15 4.13
C LYS A 511 21.92 12.03 5.51
N GLY A 512 21.50 12.86 6.46
CA GLY A 512 22.06 12.88 7.81
C GLY A 512 21.82 11.56 8.57
N TYR A 513 20.62 10.99 8.45
CA TYR A 513 20.31 9.68 9.03
C TYR A 513 21.21 8.59 8.46
N ALA A 514 21.42 8.56 7.13
CA ALA A 514 22.31 7.59 6.51
C ALA A 514 23.77 7.77 6.95
N GLU A 515 24.24 9.02 7.07
CA GLU A 515 25.59 9.35 7.52
C GLU A 515 25.85 8.92 8.97
N LEU A 516 24.93 9.21 9.89
CA LEU A 516 25.06 8.87 11.30
C LEU A 516 25.00 7.36 11.60
N HIS A 517 24.54 6.57 10.62
CA HIS A 517 24.52 5.12 10.65
C HIS A 517 25.65 4.48 9.83
N LYS A 518 26.58 5.26 9.25
CA LYS A 518 27.82 4.71 8.69
C LYS A 518 28.70 4.19 9.82
N GLY A 519 29.22 2.98 9.66
CA GLY A 519 30.13 2.34 10.62
C GLY A 519 29.79 0.86 10.83
N PRO A 520 30.66 0.11 11.52
CA PRO A 520 30.50 -1.33 11.71
C PRO A 520 29.32 -1.68 12.63
N LEU A 521 28.91 -0.77 13.52
CA LEU A 521 27.79 -0.95 14.44
C LEU A 521 26.75 0.15 14.25
N ARG A 522 25.54 -0.25 13.86
CA ARG A 522 24.40 0.64 13.76
C ARG A 522 23.83 0.90 15.15
N THR A 523 24.27 1.99 15.79
CA THR A 523 23.72 2.42 17.09
C THR A 523 22.71 3.56 16.91
N PRO A 524 21.71 3.70 17.79
CA PRO A 524 20.72 4.77 17.69
C PRO A 524 21.35 6.17 17.67
N ILE A 525 20.69 7.09 16.96
CA ILE A 525 21.10 8.51 16.89
C ILE A 525 20.85 9.20 18.23
N LEU A 526 19.70 8.97 18.85
CA LEU A 526 19.35 9.48 20.18
C LEU A 526 19.08 8.29 21.10
N SER A 527 19.97 8.09 22.06
CA SER A 527 19.99 6.91 22.91
C SER A 527 20.08 7.26 24.39
N PHE A 528 19.67 6.33 25.26
CA PHE A 528 19.98 6.41 26.68
C PHE A 528 20.56 5.10 27.23
N ARG A 529 21.35 5.22 28.30
CA ARG A 529 21.76 4.13 29.18
C ARG A 529 21.29 4.44 30.59
N ASP A 530 20.63 3.47 31.19
CA ASP A 530 20.06 3.58 32.52
C ASP A 530 20.96 2.90 33.55
N GLY A 531 21.54 3.71 34.44
CA GLY A 531 22.40 3.27 35.54
C GLY A 531 21.66 3.16 36.87
N LEU A 532 20.33 3.05 36.85
CA LEU A 532 19.41 3.04 38.01
C LEU A 532 19.36 4.37 38.76
N ASP A 533 20.48 4.87 39.27
CA ASP A 533 20.53 6.16 39.99
C ASP A 533 20.70 7.36 39.05
N PHE A 534 21.18 7.10 37.83
CA PHE A 534 21.40 8.10 36.81
C PHE A 534 21.06 7.58 35.41
N LEU A 535 20.77 8.51 34.50
CA LEU A 535 20.49 8.25 33.09
C LEU A 535 21.49 9.03 32.24
N ILE A 536 22.21 8.36 31.35
CA ILE A 536 23.06 9.03 30.35
C ILE A 536 22.31 9.02 29.03
N ILE A 537 21.94 10.20 28.54
CA ILE A 537 21.36 10.39 27.21
C ILE A 537 22.47 10.87 26.27
N ARG A 538 22.65 10.19 25.15
CA ARG A 538 23.62 10.52 24.11
C ARG A 538 22.92 10.81 22.79
N GLN A 539 23.25 11.94 22.17
CA GLN A 539 22.75 12.33 20.87
C GLN A 539 23.91 12.49 19.88
N LYS A 540 23.89 11.71 18.79
CA LYS A 540 24.81 11.88 17.66
C LYS A 540 24.39 13.06 16.79
N ARG A 541 25.35 13.74 16.19
CA ARG A 541 25.14 14.93 15.34
C ARG A 541 26.01 14.84 14.10
N VAL A 542 25.47 15.27 12.96
CA VAL A 542 26.21 15.31 11.69
C VAL A 542 27.28 16.39 11.78
N GLY A 543 28.53 16.06 11.49
CA GLY A 543 29.64 17.01 11.48
C GLY A 543 29.96 17.67 12.84
N ALA A 544 29.53 17.09 13.96
CA ALA A 544 29.78 17.61 15.29
C ALA A 544 29.92 16.49 16.32
N GLU A 545 30.66 16.76 17.41
CA GLU A 545 30.79 15.82 18.53
C GLU A 545 29.43 15.44 19.12
N PRO A 546 29.22 14.19 19.59
CA PRO A 546 27.99 13.81 20.27
C PRO A 546 27.73 14.67 21.52
N SER A 547 26.49 15.10 21.73
CA SER A 547 26.11 15.69 23.02
C SER A 547 25.74 14.60 24.02
N MET A 548 26.04 14.84 25.30
CA MET A 548 25.69 13.97 26.40
C MET A 548 24.97 14.75 27.49
N HIS A 549 23.96 14.12 28.08
CA HIS A 549 23.20 14.67 29.19
C HIS A 549 23.13 13.62 30.29
N ARG A 550 23.30 14.04 31.54
CA ARG A 550 23.11 13.19 32.71
C ARG A 550 21.88 13.67 33.46
N LEU A 551 20.93 12.76 33.69
CA LEU A 551 19.78 12.99 34.57
C LEU A 551 19.97 12.13 35.82
N VAL A 552 19.62 12.65 37.00
CA VAL A 552 19.73 11.96 38.29
C VAL A 552 18.44 12.13 39.08
N GLY A 553 18.17 11.20 40.00
CA GLY A 553 16.99 11.25 40.88
C GLY A 553 15.70 11.46 40.09
N THR A 554 14.90 12.45 40.46
CA THR A 554 13.57 12.62 39.86
C THR A 554 13.59 13.07 38.40
N SER A 555 14.61 13.80 37.95
CA SER A 555 14.72 14.18 36.53
C SER A 555 14.82 12.94 35.62
N ARG A 556 15.54 11.89 36.07
CA ARG A 556 15.56 10.58 35.41
C ARG A 556 14.17 9.92 35.44
N ALA A 557 13.54 9.87 36.62
CA ALA A 557 12.24 9.21 36.78
C ALA A 557 11.15 9.83 35.88
N ILE A 558 11.08 11.17 35.81
CA ILE A 558 10.15 11.89 34.93
C ILE A 558 10.44 11.55 33.46
N TYR A 559 11.71 11.57 33.05
CA TYR A 559 12.10 11.26 31.67
C TYR A 559 11.72 9.83 31.28
N LEU A 560 11.95 8.84 32.16
CA LEU A 560 11.58 7.45 31.91
C LEU A 560 10.05 7.24 31.91
N PHE A 561 9.31 7.93 32.78
CA PHE A 561 7.84 7.87 32.81
C PHE A 561 7.20 8.37 31.50
N CYS A 562 7.85 9.31 30.84
CA CYS A 562 7.45 9.88 29.55
C CYS A 562 7.96 9.08 28.34
N GLN A 563 8.46 7.85 28.50
CA GLN A 563 8.81 7.01 27.34
C GLN A 563 7.63 6.71 26.40
N ARG A 564 6.39 6.78 26.92
CA ARG A 564 5.15 6.93 26.16
C ARG A 564 4.58 8.30 26.41
N HIS A 565 3.80 8.87 25.49
CA HIS A 565 3.32 10.23 25.69
C HIS A 565 2.41 10.35 26.93
N ARG A 566 2.68 11.34 27.80
CA ARG A 566 1.90 11.60 29.03
C ARG A 566 1.41 13.04 29.06
N SER A 567 0.18 13.28 29.50
CA SER A 567 -0.27 14.65 29.77
C SER A 567 0.43 15.20 31.00
N LEU A 568 0.61 16.52 31.07
CA LEU A 568 1.16 17.21 32.24
C LEU A 568 0.42 16.82 33.52
N LYS A 569 -0.92 16.78 33.49
CA LYS A 569 -1.75 16.31 34.60
C LYS A 569 -1.35 14.92 35.10
N ARG A 570 -1.05 13.99 34.19
CA ARG A 570 -0.64 12.62 34.55
C ARG A 570 0.79 12.56 35.08
N ILE A 571 1.67 13.46 34.63
CA ILE A 571 3.03 13.59 35.15
C ILE A 571 2.97 14.13 36.59
N LEU A 572 2.25 15.23 36.82
CA LEU A 572 2.08 15.84 38.15
C LEU A 572 1.46 14.84 39.14
N ALA A 573 0.42 14.10 38.73
CA ALA A 573 -0.20 13.09 39.58
C ALA A 573 0.72 11.90 39.92
N HIS A 574 1.71 11.60 39.08
CA HIS A 574 2.66 10.51 39.32
C HIS A 574 3.85 10.96 40.20
N PHE A 575 4.12 12.26 40.28
CA PHE A 575 5.19 12.85 41.08
C PHE A 575 4.64 13.94 42.03
N PRO A 576 3.73 13.58 42.97
CA PRO A 576 3.03 14.55 43.82
C PRO A 576 3.96 15.33 44.76
N GLU A 577 5.10 14.73 45.12
CA GLU A 577 6.12 15.33 45.99
C GLU A 577 6.90 16.48 45.34
N ILE A 578 6.64 16.78 44.05
CA ILE A 578 7.35 17.82 43.31
C ILE A 578 6.37 18.84 42.79
N ALA A 579 6.57 20.07 43.23
CA ALA A 579 5.80 21.21 42.79
C ALA A 579 5.88 21.40 41.26
N GLU A 580 4.76 21.84 40.66
CA GLU A 580 4.62 22.04 39.22
C GLU A 580 5.67 23.01 38.65
N ASP A 581 6.03 24.03 39.43
CA ASP A 581 7.04 25.04 39.12
C ASP A 581 8.45 24.47 38.97
N ARG A 582 8.71 23.22 39.39
CA ARG A 582 9.95 22.49 39.12
C ARG A 582 9.83 21.53 37.94
N ILE A 583 8.68 20.87 37.77
CA ILE A 583 8.46 19.91 36.67
C ILE A 583 8.39 20.62 35.31
N VAL A 584 7.61 21.70 35.22
CA VAL A 584 7.38 22.39 33.94
C VAL A 584 8.68 22.95 33.34
N PRO A 585 9.55 23.64 34.10
CA PRO A 585 10.85 24.08 33.57
C PRO A 585 11.76 22.92 33.14
N PHE A 586 11.77 21.81 33.86
CA PHE A 586 12.52 20.62 33.44
C PHE A 586 12.02 20.08 32.10
N LEU A 587 10.71 19.92 31.94
CA LEU A 587 10.11 19.44 30.69
C LEU A 587 10.42 20.40 29.53
N ARG A 588 10.30 21.72 29.74
CA ARG A 588 10.69 22.74 28.74
C ARG A 588 12.15 22.62 28.36
N MET A 589 13.06 22.50 29.33
CA MET A 589 14.49 22.29 29.07
C MET A 589 14.74 21.04 28.23
N MET A 590 14.03 19.93 28.47
CA MET A 590 14.19 18.72 27.67
C MET A 590 13.66 18.88 26.24
N VAL A 591 12.58 19.63 26.04
CA VAL A 591 12.05 19.98 24.72
C VAL A 591 13.02 20.91 23.98
N ASP A 592 13.56 21.92 24.64
CA ASP A 592 14.58 22.83 24.10
C ASP A 592 15.87 22.10 23.76
N LYS A 593 16.19 20.99 24.43
CA LYS A 593 17.33 20.13 24.06
C LYS A 593 16.98 19.07 23.01
N ARG A 594 15.72 19.03 22.55
CA ARG A 594 15.20 18.07 21.56
C ARG A 594 15.34 16.62 22.05
N LEU A 595 15.31 16.45 23.38
CA LEU A 595 15.31 15.15 24.08
C LEU A 595 13.89 14.69 24.40
N MET A 596 12.94 15.63 24.44
CA MET A 596 11.51 15.38 24.53
C MET A 596 10.75 16.14 23.45
N PHE A 597 9.60 15.61 23.05
CA PHE A 597 8.62 16.30 22.23
C PHE A 597 7.41 16.70 23.06
N GLU A 598 6.87 17.88 22.80
CA GLU A 598 5.66 18.38 23.44
C GLU A 598 4.59 18.66 22.39
N GLU A 599 3.36 18.27 22.70
CA GLU A 599 2.18 18.62 21.91
C GLU A 599 0.95 18.71 22.81
N ASN A 600 0.33 19.89 22.87
CA ASN A 600 -0.92 20.15 23.60
C ASN A 600 -0.88 19.69 25.07
N GLY A 601 0.20 20.02 25.77
CA GLY A 601 0.44 19.67 27.17
C GLY A 601 0.75 18.18 27.38
N ARG A 602 1.11 17.45 26.32
CA ARG A 602 1.60 16.06 26.39
C ARG A 602 3.08 16.01 26.06
N TYR A 603 3.82 15.17 26.79
CA TYR A 603 5.27 15.05 26.68
C TYR A 603 5.68 13.63 26.35
N LEU A 604 6.65 13.48 25.44
CA LEU A 604 7.23 12.21 25.00
C LEU A 604 8.75 12.30 25.01
N SER A 605 9.41 11.42 25.75
CA SER A 605 10.86 11.21 25.71
C SER A 605 11.26 10.48 24.43
N LEU A 606 12.21 11.06 23.70
CA LEU A 606 12.58 10.63 22.35
C LEU A 606 13.74 9.63 22.31
N ALA A 607 14.58 9.59 23.34
CA ALA A 607 15.71 8.67 23.38
C ALA A 607 15.25 7.21 23.54
N ILE A 608 15.94 6.30 22.87
CA ILE A 608 15.70 4.84 22.95
C ILE A 608 16.85 4.15 23.71
N PRO A 609 16.60 3.02 24.41
CA PRO A 609 17.65 2.33 25.14
C PRO A 609 18.77 1.84 24.20
N VAL A 610 20.01 1.87 24.67
CA VAL A 610 21.11 1.16 23.98
C VAL A 610 20.96 -0.34 24.23
N ILE A 611 20.57 -1.08 23.21
CA ILE A 611 20.56 -2.54 23.26
C ILE A 611 22.02 -3.04 23.09
N PRO A 612 22.57 -3.82 24.03
CA PRO A 612 23.91 -4.39 23.89
C PRO A 612 24.00 -5.23 22.61
N THR A 613 24.99 -4.94 21.77
CA THR A 613 25.31 -5.73 20.57
C THR A 613 25.75 -7.13 21.03
N GLY A 614 24.86 -8.12 20.92
CA GLY A 614 25.12 -9.49 21.38
C GLY A 614 23.86 -10.32 21.68
N ARG A 615 22.72 -9.69 21.99
CA ARG A 615 21.42 -10.38 22.07
C ARG A 615 20.63 -10.11 20.79
N ARG A 616 20.78 -10.98 19.78
CA ARG A 616 19.60 -11.29 18.96
C ARG A 616 18.63 -12.00 19.90
N PRO A 617 17.33 -11.66 19.95
CA PRO A 617 16.35 -12.48 20.66
C PRO A 617 16.07 -13.75 19.84
N HIS A 618 17.08 -14.57 19.59
CA HIS A 618 16.98 -15.93 19.07
C HIS A 618 18.09 -16.76 19.67
N THR A 619 17.79 -17.28 20.86
CA THR A 619 18.30 -18.53 21.44
C THR A 619 17.53 -18.67 22.75
N ILE A 620 16.35 -19.27 22.65
CA ILE A 620 15.78 -19.99 23.80
C ILE A 620 16.68 -21.22 23.89
N GLU A 621 17.61 -21.21 24.85
CA GLU A 621 18.34 -22.41 25.23
C GLU A 621 17.36 -23.39 25.90
N SER A 622 17.49 -24.66 25.49
CA SER A 622 16.80 -25.90 25.88
C SER A 622 15.30 -26.00 25.65
#